data_AF-A0A0F0HV66-F1
#
_entry.id   AF-A0A0F0HV66-F1
#
_cell.length_a   1.000
_cell.length_b   1.000
_cell.length_c   1.000
_cell.angle_alpha   90.00
_cell.angle_beta   90.00
_cell.angle_gamma   90.00
#
_symmetry.space_group_name_H-M   'P 1'
#
loop_
_entity.id
_entity.type
_entity.pdbx_description
1 polymer ?
#
loop_
_entity_poly.entity_id
_entity_poly.type
_entity_poly.pdbx_seq_one_letter_code
_entity_poly.pdbx_strand_id
1 'polypeptide(L)'
;MLAEFTAPNLFGLHPPDIFQIDGNFGITAAIIEMLIQSHNGILRLLPALPSAWPTGSVTGLRVRGGVGVGLTWDGGRLVEADLEVTRTRPLTLQLPAGTPSLAVTNNTGATVDARLVQAGPGPRLSVKAQAGTTYRLSAVH
;
A
#
# COMPACT_ATOMS: atom_id res chain seq x y z
N MET A 1 18.75 -10.65 -11.54
CA MET A 1 17.54 -11.41 -11.14
C MET A 1 16.52 -11.58 -12.27
N LEU A 2 15.70 -10.60 -12.65
CA LEU A 2 14.73 -10.75 -13.76
C LEU A 2 15.39 -10.98 -15.13
N ALA A 3 16.55 -10.37 -15.38
CA ALA A 3 17.26 -10.54 -16.66
C ALA A 3 18.09 -11.83 -16.75
N GLU A 4 18.29 -12.53 -15.63
CA GLU A 4 19.26 -13.64 -15.53
C GLU A 4 18.62 -14.97 -15.12
N PHE A 5 17.46 -14.94 -14.46
CA PHE A 5 16.79 -16.12 -13.89
C PHE A 5 15.34 -16.21 -14.36
N THR A 6 15.08 -15.83 -15.61
CA THR A 6 13.74 -15.82 -16.19
C THR A 6 13.79 -16.33 -17.62
N ALA A 7 13.06 -17.41 -17.90
CA ALA A 7 12.92 -17.96 -19.25
C ALA A 7 12.08 -17.03 -20.16
N PRO A 8 12.10 -17.20 -21.50
CA PRO A 8 11.29 -16.38 -22.42
C PRO A 8 9.78 -16.41 -22.16
N ASN A 9 9.28 -17.45 -21.48
CA ASN A 9 7.88 -17.57 -21.05
C ASN A 9 7.62 -17.01 -19.64
N LEU A 10 8.57 -16.25 -19.08
CA LEU A 10 8.56 -15.62 -17.76
C LEU A 10 8.62 -16.57 -16.56
N PHE A 11 8.95 -17.84 -16.77
CA PHE A 11 9.18 -18.78 -15.67
C PHE A 11 10.49 -18.50 -14.94
N GLY A 12 10.43 -18.52 -13.60
CA GLY A 12 11.58 -18.41 -12.71
C GLY A 12 12.49 -19.61 -12.87
N LEU A 13 13.79 -19.33 -12.99
CA LEU A 13 14.83 -20.35 -13.14
C LEU A 13 15.70 -20.38 -11.89
N HIS A 14 15.93 -21.58 -11.37
CA HIS A 14 16.99 -21.85 -10.40
C HIS A 14 18.22 -22.38 -11.15
N PRO A 15 19.44 -21.97 -10.77
CA PRO A 15 20.64 -22.37 -11.49
C PRO A 15 20.76 -23.90 -11.68
N PRO A 16 21.24 -24.36 -12.85
CA PRO A 16 21.55 -23.55 -14.04
C PRO A 16 20.29 -23.15 -14.85
N ASP A 17 19.31 -24.03 -15.06
CA ASP A 17 18.11 -23.76 -15.88
C ASP A 17 16.89 -24.61 -15.46
N ILE A 18 16.71 -24.82 -14.15
CA ILE A 18 15.57 -25.61 -13.64
C ILE A 18 14.42 -24.67 -13.29
N PHE A 19 13.26 -24.90 -13.90
CA PHE A 19 12.05 -24.17 -13.52
C PHE A 19 11.68 -24.41 -12.07
N GLN A 20 11.57 -23.33 -11.29
CA GLN A 20 10.96 -23.36 -9.96
C GLN A 20 9.99 -22.18 -9.82
N ILE A 21 8.75 -22.50 -9.44
CA ILE A 21 7.65 -21.52 -9.37
C ILE A 21 7.75 -20.58 -8.17
N ASP A 22 8.58 -20.93 -7.17
CA ASP A 22 8.81 -20.13 -5.97
C ASP A 22 9.37 -18.74 -6.29
N GLY A 23 10.27 -18.62 -7.27
CA GLY A 23 10.79 -17.33 -7.74
C GLY A 23 9.71 -16.39 -8.29
N ASN A 24 8.75 -16.91 -9.06
CA ASN A 24 7.62 -16.13 -9.60
C ASN A 24 6.70 -15.61 -8.49
N PHE A 25 6.37 -16.47 -7.52
CA PHE A 25 5.54 -16.05 -6.38
C PHE A 25 6.30 -15.12 -5.45
N GLY A 26 7.59 -15.36 -5.22
CA GLY A 26 8.46 -14.53 -4.41
C GLY A 26 8.57 -13.11 -4.95
N ILE A 27 8.80 -12.93 -6.27
CA ILE A 27 8.91 -11.59 -6.85
C ILE A 27 7.57 -10.83 -6.81
N THR A 28 6.45 -11.52 -7.04
CA THR A 28 5.11 -10.92 -6.93
C THR A 28 4.86 -10.44 -5.50
N ALA A 29 5.18 -11.26 -4.50
CA ALA A 29 5.06 -10.89 -3.09
C ALA A 29 5.99 -9.72 -2.73
N ALA A 30 7.23 -9.73 -3.23
CA ALA A 30 8.19 -8.64 -2.99
C ALA A 30 7.71 -7.30 -3.58
N ILE A 31 7.13 -7.31 -4.80
CA ILE A 31 6.53 -6.12 -5.39
C ILE A 31 5.39 -5.58 -4.52
N ILE A 32 4.52 -6.46 -4.02
CA ILE A 32 3.43 -6.05 -3.13
C ILE A 32 3.99 -5.47 -1.82
N GLU A 33 4.98 -6.10 -1.19
CA GLU A 33 5.57 -5.64 0.07
C GLU A 33 6.38 -4.33 -0.06
N MET A 34 6.82 -3.96 -1.28
CA MET A 34 7.36 -2.62 -1.56
C MET A 34 6.28 -1.54 -1.53
N LEU A 35 5.06 -1.87 -1.98
CA LEU A 35 3.94 -0.92 -2.12
C LEU A 35 3.06 -0.86 -0.86
N ILE A 36 2.91 -1.96 -0.13
CA ILE A 36 2.05 -2.04 1.04
C ILE A 36 2.56 -3.07 2.04
N GLN A 37 2.50 -2.76 3.33
CA GLN A 37 2.78 -3.72 4.39
C GLN A 37 1.70 -3.65 5.46
N SER A 38 1.30 -4.80 6.01
CA SER A 38 0.19 -4.89 6.97
C SER A 38 0.47 -5.71 8.22
N HIS A 39 1.75 -5.88 8.56
CA HIS A 39 2.19 -6.60 9.73
C HIS A 39 2.20 -5.72 10.99
N ASN A 40 2.09 -6.36 12.16
CA ASN A 40 2.10 -5.71 13.49
C ASN A 40 0.96 -4.71 13.72
N GLY A 41 -0.20 -4.94 13.09
CA GLY A 41 -1.38 -4.08 13.24
C GLY A 41 -1.28 -2.70 12.57
N ILE A 42 -0.22 -2.46 11.78
CA ILE A 42 0.04 -1.19 11.11
C ILE A 42 -0.03 -1.42 9.59
N LEU A 43 -0.81 -0.58 8.91
CA LEU A 43 -0.87 -0.52 7.46
C LEU A 43 0.10 0.57 6.96
N ARG A 44 1.25 0.17 6.41
CA ARG A 44 2.28 1.08 5.89
C ARG A 44 2.07 1.26 4.40
N LEU A 45 1.79 2.49 3.99
CA LEU A 45 1.57 2.85 2.59
C LEU A 45 2.90 3.20 1.96
N LEU A 46 3.19 2.66 0.77
CA LEU A 46 4.44 2.87 0.00
C LEU A 46 5.72 2.80 0.86
N PRO A 47 5.91 1.76 1.68
CA PRO A 47 7.01 1.69 2.64
C PRO A 47 8.39 1.62 1.98
N ALA A 48 8.48 1.12 0.74
CA ALA A 48 9.72 0.99 0.00
C ALA A 48 9.50 1.20 -1.50
N LEU A 49 8.76 2.26 -1.88
CA LEU A 49 8.55 2.62 -3.28
C LEU A 49 9.91 2.82 -4.00
N PRO A 50 10.20 2.05 -5.07
CA PRO A 50 11.42 2.23 -5.84
C PRO A 50 11.47 3.62 -6.48
N SER A 51 12.64 4.27 -6.43
CA SER A 51 12.86 5.57 -7.11
C SER A 51 12.63 5.50 -8.63
N ALA A 52 12.75 4.30 -9.22
CA ALA A 52 12.45 4.05 -10.62
C ALA A 52 10.95 4.12 -10.97
N TRP A 53 10.05 4.18 -9.99
CA TRP A 53 8.59 4.29 -10.17
C TRP A 53 8.08 5.64 -9.65
N PRO A 54 8.42 6.76 -10.30
CA PRO A 54 8.07 8.09 -9.82
C PRO A 54 6.57 8.34 -9.82
N THR A 55 5.82 7.74 -10.75
CA THR A 55 4.37 7.90 -10.88
C THR A 55 3.74 6.54 -11.14
N GLY A 56 2.59 6.28 -10.54
CA GLY A 56 1.88 5.04 -10.75
C GLY A 56 0.69 4.86 -9.82
N SER A 57 0.02 3.72 -9.98
CA SER A 57 -1.08 3.31 -9.12
C SER A 57 -1.15 1.80 -8.99
N VAL A 58 -1.81 1.35 -7.92
CA VAL A 58 -2.12 -0.06 -7.68
C VAL A 58 -3.51 -0.16 -7.06
N THR A 59 -4.30 -1.13 -7.48
CA THR A 59 -5.66 -1.35 -6.97
C THR A 59 -5.90 -2.82 -6.66
N GLY A 60 -6.93 -3.11 -5.86
CA GLY A 60 -7.34 -4.48 -5.55
C GLY A 60 -6.44 -5.23 -4.56
N LEU A 61 -5.51 -4.54 -3.89
CA LEU A 61 -4.67 -5.16 -2.87
C LEU A 61 -5.53 -5.55 -1.66
N ARG A 62 -5.26 -6.72 -1.07
CA ARG A 62 -5.91 -7.17 0.17
C ARG A 62 -4.89 -7.27 1.28
N VAL A 63 -5.18 -6.62 2.40
CA VAL A 63 -4.28 -6.58 3.55
C VAL A 63 -4.94 -7.16 4.80
N ARG A 64 -4.11 -7.41 5.81
CA ARG A 64 -4.55 -8.05 7.06
C ARG A 64 -5.67 -7.25 7.74
N GLY A 65 -6.66 -8.01 8.22
CA GLY A 65 -7.81 -7.52 8.98
C GLY A 65 -8.92 -6.89 8.12
N GLY A 66 -9.07 -7.36 6.88
CA GLY A 66 -10.26 -7.11 6.07
C GLY A 66 -10.28 -5.70 5.47
N VAL A 67 -9.19 -5.31 4.82
CA VAL A 67 -9.11 -4.02 4.13
C VAL A 67 -8.67 -4.25 2.69
N GLY A 68 -9.44 -3.74 1.74
CA GLY A 68 -9.04 -3.57 0.34
C GLY A 68 -8.31 -2.23 0.20
N VAL A 69 -7.22 -2.19 -0.57
CA VAL A 69 -6.37 -1.01 -0.70
C VAL A 69 -6.14 -0.67 -2.18
N GLY A 70 -6.32 0.60 -2.50
CA GLY A 70 -5.79 1.24 -3.71
C GLY A 70 -4.85 2.38 -3.33
N LEU A 71 -3.76 2.57 -4.08
CA LEU A 71 -2.79 3.65 -3.87
C LEU A 71 -2.48 4.33 -5.20
N THR A 72 -2.35 5.64 -5.16
CA THR A 72 -1.89 6.46 -6.29
C THR A 72 -0.75 7.35 -5.81
N TRP A 73 0.34 7.41 -6.58
CA TRP A 73 1.50 8.24 -6.27
C TRP A 73 1.99 8.99 -7.49
N ASP A 74 2.59 10.15 -7.22
CA ASP A 74 3.21 11.01 -8.22
C ASP A 74 4.45 11.70 -7.62
N GLY A 75 5.48 11.88 -8.44
CA GLY A 75 6.79 12.39 -7.99
C GLY A 75 7.38 11.61 -6.80
N GLY A 76 7.10 10.31 -6.69
CA GLY A 76 7.52 9.44 -5.59
C GLY A 76 6.76 9.65 -4.28
N ARG A 77 5.64 10.40 -4.30
CA ARG A 77 4.84 10.73 -3.11
C ARG A 77 3.44 10.17 -3.21
N LEU A 78 2.90 9.69 -2.10
CA LEU A 78 1.50 9.30 -2.00
C LEU A 78 0.60 10.52 -2.25
N VAL A 79 -0.31 10.39 -3.22
CA VAL A 79 -1.31 11.41 -3.57
C VAL A 79 -2.70 10.98 -3.11
N GLU A 80 -3.01 9.70 -3.28
CA GLU A 80 -4.30 9.13 -2.89
C GLU A 80 -4.15 7.73 -2.30
N ALA A 81 -4.97 7.41 -1.30
CA ALA A 81 -5.17 6.04 -0.85
C ALA A 81 -6.65 5.75 -0.61
N ASP A 82 -7.16 4.69 -1.22
CA ASP A 82 -8.51 4.17 -1.01
C ASP A 82 -8.46 2.93 -0.11
N LEU A 83 -9.29 2.91 0.92
CA LEU A 83 -9.37 1.86 1.94
C LEU A 83 -10.80 1.34 2.05
N GLU A 84 -11.08 0.18 1.44
CA GLU A 84 -12.36 -0.50 1.55
C GLU A 84 -12.37 -1.39 2.80
N VAL A 85 -13.23 -1.09 3.77
CA VAL A 85 -13.19 -1.75 5.08
C VAL A 85 -14.33 -2.74 5.23
N THR A 86 -14.01 -4.01 5.52
CA THR A 86 -15.01 -5.06 5.72
C THR A 86 -15.26 -5.40 7.19
N ARG A 87 -14.48 -4.82 8.11
CA ARG A 87 -14.60 -5.04 9.56
C ARG A 87 -14.49 -3.72 10.33
N THR A 88 -15.43 -3.45 11.22
CA THR A 88 -15.39 -2.28 12.11
C THR A 88 -14.24 -2.43 13.10
N ARG A 89 -13.21 -1.60 12.97
CA ARG A 89 -12.05 -1.52 13.86
C ARG A 89 -11.23 -0.26 13.57
N PRO A 90 -10.43 0.23 14.52
CA PRO A 90 -9.42 1.24 14.22
C PRO A 90 -8.42 0.74 13.17
N LEU A 91 -8.09 1.57 12.20
CA LEU A 91 -6.99 1.37 11.26
C LEU A 91 -5.84 2.29 11.64
N THR A 92 -4.67 1.72 11.89
CA THR A 92 -3.43 2.48 12.05
C THR A 92 -2.70 2.52 10.73
N LEU A 93 -2.60 3.72 10.16
CA LEU A 93 -1.94 3.99 8.88
C LEU A 93 -0.57 4.61 9.16
N GLN A 94 0.48 4.14 8.49
CA GLN A 94 1.78 4.78 8.45
C GLN A 94 2.00 5.34 7.06
N LEU A 95 2.13 6.67 6.97
CA LEU A 95 2.35 7.37 5.71
C LEU A 95 3.85 7.38 5.36
N PRO A 96 4.20 7.47 4.05
CA PRO A 96 5.55 7.72 3.60
C PRO A 96 6.17 8.98 4.19
N ALA A 97 7.51 9.02 4.15
CA ALA A 97 8.21 10.23 4.55
C ALA A 97 7.86 11.41 3.63
N GLY A 98 7.49 12.56 4.21
CA GLY A 98 7.20 13.76 3.42
C GLY A 98 5.89 13.70 2.63
N THR A 99 4.96 12.83 3.01
CA THR A 99 3.57 12.90 2.55
C THR A 99 2.96 14.24 2.98
N PRO A 100 2.30 14.98 2.06
CA PRO A 100 1.60 16.22 2.42
C PRO A 100 0.44 15.93 3.38
N SER A 101 -0.16 16.98 3.93
CA SER A 101 -1.39 16.81 4.71
C SER A 101 -2.50 16.27 3.81
N LEU A 102 -2.99 15.08 4.12
CA LEU A 102 -4.12 14.45 3.41
C LEU A 102 -5.35 14.50 4.32
N ALA A 103 -6.49 14.95 3.78
CA ALA A 103 -7.77 14.78 4.43
C ALA A 103 -8.24 13.33 4.28
N VAL A 104 -8.99 12.86 5.28
CA VAL A 104 -9.67 11.56 5.22
C VAL A 104 -11.15 11.81 5.01
N THR A 105 -11.72 11.24 3.95
CA THR A 105 -13.15 11.27 3.68
C THR A 105 -13.72 9.86 3.64
N ASN A 106 -15.00 9.71 3.91
CA ASN A 106 -15.71 8.44 3.68
C ASN A 106 -16.37 8.43 2.29
N ASN A 107 -17.03 7.32 1.97
CA ASN A 107 -17.82 7.14 0.75
C ASN A 107 -19.02 8.09 0.58
N THR A 108 -19.39 8.88 1.60
CA THR A 108 -20.39 9.95 1.48
C THR A 108 -19.76 11.32 1.23
N GLY A 109 -18.42 11.40 1.13
CA GLY A 109 -17.67 12.65 1.03
C GLY A 109 -17.52 13.41 2.35
N ALA A 110 -17.99 12.86 3.47
CA ALA A 110 -17.86 13.50 4.78
C ALA A 110 -16.43 13.34 5.29
N THR A 111 -15.88 14.41 5.87
CA THR A 111 -14.57 14.36 6.52
C THR A 111 -14.62 13.47 7.76
N VAL A 112 -13.63 12.60 7.89
CA VAL A 112 -13.46 11.66 9.00
C VAL A 112 -12.24 12.09 9.81
N ASP A 113 -12.40 12.15 11.12
CA ASP A 113 -11.28 12.46 12.01
C ASP A 113 -10.21 11.35 11.94
N ALA A 114 -8.98 11.77 11.63
CA ALA A 114 -7.80 10.93 11.58
C ALA A 114 -6.82 11.40 12.66
N ARG A 115 -6.86 10.72 13.80
CA ARG A 115 -6.04 11.09 14.96
C ARG A 115 -4.56 10.82 14.68
N LEU A 116 -3.71 11.81 14.83
CA LEU A 116 -2.25 11.62 14.85
C LEU A 116 -1.86 10.79 16.08
N VAL A 117 -1.27 9.62 15.83
CA VAL A 117 -0.78 8.69 16.87
C VAL A 117 0.71 8.89 17.10
N GLN A 118 1.46 9.16 16.04
CA GLN A 118 2.90 9.40 16.10
C GLN A 118 3.30 10.44 15.05
N ALA A 119 3.98 11.49 15.48
CA ALA A 119 4.59 12.47 14.59
C ALA A 119 5.94 11.98 14.06
N GLY A 120 6.44 12.63 12.99
CA GLY A 120 7.72 12.34 12.39
C GLY A 120 7.64 12.38 10.87
N PRO A 121 8.75 12.06 10.16
CA PRO A 121 8.79 12.11 8.70
C PRO A 121 7.72 11.25 8.05
N GLY A 122 7.52 10.02 8.55
CA GLY A 122 6.42 9.13 8.17
C GLY A 122 5.39 9.02 9.30
N PRO A 123 4.43 9.96 9.39
CA PRO A 123 3.51 10.04 10.51
C PRO A 123 2.56 8.84 10.55
N ARG A 124 2.06 8.54 11.75
CA ARG A 124 1.04 7.50 11.95
C ARG A 124 -0.29 8.11 12.32
N LEU A 125 -1.32 7.72 11.60
CA LEU A 125 -2.70 8.15 11.80
C LEU A 125 -3.56 6.97 12.25
N SER A 126 -4.55 7.24 13.10
CA SER A 126 -5.57 6.26 13.47
C SER A 126 -6.94 6.74 13.00
N VAL A 127 -7.59 5.93 12.17
CA VAL A 127 -8.95 6.17 11.67
C VAL A 127 -9.90 5.16 12.31
N LYS A 128 -11.00 5.63 12.91
CA LYS A 128 -12.05 4.75 13.43
C LYS A 128 -12.89 4.22 12.27
N ALA A 129 -12.46 3.09 11.70
CA ALA A 129 -13.09 2.55 10.51
C ALA A 129 -14.31 1.67 10.82
N GLN A 130 -15.32 1.75 9.95
CA GLN A 130 -16.56 0.98 10.03
C GLN A 130 -16.65 0.01 8.84
N ALA A 131 -17.19 -1.18 9.09
CA ALA A 131 -17.44 -2.15 8.03
C ALA A 131 -18.40 -1.58 6.96
N GLY A 132 -18.15 -1.93 5.70
CA GLY A 132 -18.93 -1.46 4.55
C GLY A 132 -18.63 -0.02 4.13
N THR A 133 -17.65 0.63 4.75
CA THR A 133 -17.25 2.00 4.41
C THR A 133 -15.94 2.01 3.65
N THR A 134 -15.88 2.82 2.59
CA THR A 134 -14.62 3.17 1.93
C THR A 134 -14.12 4.49 2.48
N TYR A 135 -12.84 4.54 2.84
CA TYR A 135 -12.17 5.76 3.25
C TYR A 135 -11.16 6.17 2.19
N ARG A 136 -11.11 7.46 1.86
CA ARG A 136 -10.16 8.05 0.94
C ARG A 136 -9.25 9.02 1.67
N LEU A 137 -7.94 8.87 1.47
CA LEU A 137 -6.94 9.85 1.85
C LEU A 137 -6.57 10.63 0.59
N SER A 138 -6.74 11.95 0.56
CA SER A 138 -6.37 12.79 -0.58
C SER A 138 -5.92 14.18 -0.14
N ALA A 139 -5.18 14.89 -0.99
CA ALA A 139 -4.75 16.27 -0.69
C ALA A 139 -5.96 17.18 -0.44
N VAL A 140 -5.79 18.15 0.47
CA VAL A 140 -6.76 19.21 0.70
C VAL A 140 -6.53 20.28 -0.38
N HIS A 141 -7.54 20.53 -1.21
CA HIS A 141 -7.55 21.66 -2.14
C HIS A 141 -7.99 22.94 -1.45
#